data_AF-A0A146MB80-F1
#
_entry.id   AF-A0A146MB80-F1
#
_cell.length_a   1.000
_cell.length_b   1.000
_cell.length_c   1.000
_cell.angle_alpha   90.00
_cell.angle_beta   90.00
_cell.angle_gamma   90.00
#
_symmetry.space_group_name_H-M   'P 1'
#
loop_
_entity.id
_entity.type
_entity.pdbx_description
1 polymer ?
#
loop_
_entity_poly.entity_id
_entity_poly.type
_entity_poly.pdbx_seq_one_letter_code
_entity_poly.pdbx_strand_id
1 'polypeptide(L)'
;MTASSTSNKYFRTWFLVFVICVLVVLTDSHAYCPPGCSCSANSHHLNCSHITAADIHPPQHTRSLNYRFVFTSSLDSEHLPSEPNSLAHLSWTDSGIRNITKDAFRNVEHLRTLNLSNNKLISLNYALRYLDNLQSLNLTGNKLKRIYYDEIPQISLHNLYLAKNNIDDDCFLRGEYNDGVCLESVRPRKALSSLDLSNNRFTEFYGYANCDNLTELSVSHNEISFVSDIFLVNIFRLEKLDISQNKIEKLSSSMLKNANKLEYLDLSANSISDISETFFNNLESLRFLNISSNPLINLPESGFRNCRSLRTLIIDDTRLNVVPDDVLFGLEQLSSFSMKHNRHLHMIPENAFVYSTNMLYLDLRSNNLTVFPKSLTLLTKLKEIFLYGNPISCNCSFVWFIEWHRRTTIEHDLNNTPCSVMLGSSHHVSECNEKPILPRLTFELAHDVMLDCGDAISGSNVSWTTPSGSTHEIIKTSRPWNPQVASFVPIVGDDPHIQLLDNGSLLIRHILRDDCGLYICRVNDQFFNKTNYLVVQLDPITFYRIKIYSMLVGLGSALGFLAITVIIQMIIKMC
;
A
#
# COMPACT_ATOMS: atom_id res chain seq x y z
N MET A 1 -7.58 -67.57 84.45
CA MET A 1 -7.17 -67.75 83.04
C MET A 1 -7.68 -66.57 82.26
N THR A 2 -6.78 -65.62 82.01
CA THR A 2 -7.02 -64.32 81.37
C THR A 2 -6.69 -64.42 79.88
N ALA A 3 -7.70 -64.34 79.01
CA ALA A 3 -7.50 -64.12 77.57
C ALA A 3 -8.80 -63.64 76.91
N SER A 4 -9.24 -62.41 77.21
CA SER A 4 -10.41 -61.81 76.55
C SER A 4 -10.33 -60.29 76.35
N SER A 5 -9.13 -59.71 76.20
CA SER A 5 -9.01 -58.24 76.00
C SER A 5 -8.11 -57.80 74.85
N THR A 6 -7.46 -58.72 74.13
CA THR A 6 -6.54 -58.37 73.04
C THR A 6 -7.23 -58.28 71.67
N SER A 7 -8.18 -59.17 71.35
CA SER A 7 -8.85 -59.19 70.02
C SER A 7 -9.68 -57.93 69.71
N ASN A 8 -10.38 -57.38 70.72
CA ASN A 8 -11.25 -56.20 70.53
C ASN A 8 -10.46 -54.87 70.44
N LYS A 9 -9.20 -54.85 70.91
CA LYS A 9 -8.29 -53.71 70.72
C LYS A 9 -7.78 -53.66 69.28
N TYR A 10 -7.34 -54.79 68.71
CA TYR A 10 -6.84 -54.81 67.33
C TYR A 10 -7.93 -54.46 66.32
N PHE A 11 -9.17 -54.95 66.48
CA PHE A 11 -10.26 -54.62 65.56
C PHE A 11 -10.63 -53.12 65.63
N ARG A 12 -10.68 -52.52 66.82
CA ARG A 12 -10.90 -51.07 66.96
C ARG A 12 -9.75 -50.23 66.42
N THR A 13 -8.51 -50.67 66.59
CA THR A 13 -7.34 -49.95 66.06
C THR A 13 -7.28 -50.04 64.54
N TRP A 14 -7.57 -51.19 63.94
CA TRP A 14 -7.64 -51.35 62.49
C TRP A 14 -8.87 -50.67 61.88
N PHE A 15 -10.02 -50.65 62.56
CA PHE A 15 -11.19 -49.89 62.14
C PHE A 15 -10.96 -48.39 62.26
N LEU A 16 -10.28 -47.90 63.30
CA LEU A 16 -9.86 -46.49 63.37
C LEU A 16 -8.82 -46.15 62.30
N VAL A 17 -7.84 -47.02 62.03
CA VAL A 17 -6.87 -46.81 60.95
C VAL A 17 -7.55 -46.85 59.60
N PHE A 18 -8.53 -47.73 59.39
CA PHE A 18 -9.31 -47.77 58.15
C PHE A 18 -10.23 -46.54 58.02
N VAL A 19 -10.89 -46.10 59.08
CA VAL A 19 -11.72 -44.89 59.09
C VAL A 19 -10.85 -43.64 58.99
N ILE A 20 -9.65 -43.59 59.56
CA ILE A 20 -8.69 -42.50 59.39
C ILE A 20 -8.10 -42.54 57.98
N CYS A 21 -7.77 -43.70 57.40
CA CYS A 21 -7.34 -43.79 56.00
C CYS A 21 -8.46 -43.40 55.05
N VAL A 22 -9.70 -43.81 55.30
CA VAL A 22 -10.88 -43.43 54.50
C VAL A 22 -11.21 -41.96 54.72
N LEU A 23 -11.07 -41.41 55.94
CA LEU A 23 -11.22 -39.97 56.20
C LEU A 23 -10.08 -39.17 55.59
N VAL A 24 -8.83 -39.65 55.58
CA VAL A 24 -7.67 -39.03 54.92
C VAL A 24 -7.89 -39.02 53.40
N VAL A 25 -8.37 -40.13 52.84
CA VAL A 25 -8.76 -40.24 51.42
C VAL A 25 -10.00 -39.37 51.09
N LEU A 26 -10.92 -39.16 52.04
CA LEU A 26 -12.09 -38.28 51.89
C LEU A 26 -11.79 -36.79 52.21
N THR A 27 -10.67 -36.48 52.88
CA THR A 27 -10.23 -35.12 53.19
C THR A 27 -9.30 -34.51 52.14
N ASP A 28 -8.90 -35.27 51.12
CA ASP A 28 -8.14 -34.76 49.96
C ASP A 28 -9.00 -33.98 48.95
N SER A 29 -10.05 -33.33 49.46
CA SER A 29 -10.87 -32.34 48.75
C SER A 29 -10.49 -30.90 49.14
N HIS A 30 -9.30 -30.70 49.71
CA HIS A 30 -8.70 -29.38 49.80
C HIS A 30 -7.80 -29.16 48.60
N ALA A 31 -8.18 -28.17 47.79
CA ALA A 31 -7.42 -27.68 46.65
C ALA A 31 -5.98 -27.34 47.09
N TYR A 32 -5.06 -28.30 46.93
CA TYR A 32 -3.65 -28.08 47.16
C TYR A 32 -3.14 -27.14 46.06
N CYS A 33 -2.48 -26.06 46.48
CA CYS A 33 -1.82 -25.12 45.59
C CYS A 33 -0.33 -25.12 45.90
N PRO A 34 0.54 -25.48 44.93
CA PRO A 34 1.98 -25.51 45.17
C PRO A 34 2.52 -24.15 45.62
N PRO A 35 3.52 -24.10 46.51
CA PRO A 35 4.15 -22.84 46.93
C PRO A 35 4.66 -22.02 45.74
N GLY A 36 4.32 -20.73 45.72
CA GLY A 36 4.68 -19.82 44.64
C GLY A 36 3.79 -19.91 43.38
N CYS A 37 2.79 -20.77 43.39
CA CYS A 37 1.74 -20.80 42.36
C CYS A 37 0.47 -20.09 42.83
N SER A 38 -0.31 -19.60 41.87
CA SER A 38 -1.68 -19.17 42.03
C SER A 38 -2.61 -20.19 41.40
N CYS A 39 -3.60 -20.68 42.16
CA CYS A 39 -4.51 -21.75 41.72
C CYS A 39 -5.97 -21.29 41.72
N SER A 40 -6.78 -21.86 40.83
CA SER A 40 -8.24 -21.76 40.92
C SER A 40 -8.77 -22.48 42.16
N ALA A 41 -9.99 -22.18 42.60
CA ALA A 41 -10.61 -22.77 43.80
C ALA A 41 -10.70 -24.31 43.79
N ASN A 42 -10.60 -24.93 42.61
CA ASN A 42 -10.59 -26.38 42.39
C ASN A 42 -9.23 -26.93 41.91
N SER A 43 -8.17 -26.10 41.90
CA SER A 43 -6.83 -26.44 41.38
C SER A 43 -6.80 -27.01 39.94
N HIS A 44 -7.84 -26.77 39.13
CA HIS A 44 -7.84 -27.13 37.71
C HIS A 44 -6.95 -26.22 36.87
N HIS A 45 -6.73 -24.98 37.31
CA HIS A 45 -5.89 -24.00 36.64
C HIS A 45 -4.79 -23.53 37.58
N LEU A 46 -3.53 -23.74 37.16
CA LEU A 46 -2.35 -23.35 37.90
C LEU A 46 -1.54 -22.33 37.09
N ASN A 47 -1.18 -21.22 37.73
CA ASN A 47 -0.25 -20.22 37.21
C ASN A 47 0.94 -20.13 38.16
N CYS A 48 2.14 -20.45 37.69
CA CYS A 48 3.36 -20.38 38.49
C CYS A 48 4.41 -19.53 37.79
N SER A 49 5.17 -18.76 38.56
CA SER A 49 6.22 -17.91 38.00
C SER A 49 7.37 -17.66 38.95
N HIS A 50 8.57 -17.47 38.39
CA HIS A 50 9.80 -17.13 39.11
C HIS A 50 10.26 -18.18 40.14
N ILE A 51 10.09 -19.46 39.82
CA ILE A 51 10.37 -20.61 40.71
C ILE A 51 11.17 -21.67 39.95
N THR A 52 11.86 -22.56 40.66
CA THR A 52 12.53 -23.72 40.08
C THR A 52 11.56 -24.89 39.87
N ALA A 53 11.62 -25.56 38.73
CA ALA A 53 10.64 -26.58 38.37
C ALA A 53 10.64 -27.79 39.33
N ALA A 54 11.80 -28.15 39.88
CA ALA A 54 11.94 -29.24 40.85
C ALA A 54 11.15 -29.04 42.15
N ASP A 55 10.78 -27.79 42.46
CA ASP A 55 10.04 -27.45 43.68
C ASP A 55 8.52 -27.56 43.49
N ILE A 56 8.05 -27.81 42.26
CA ILE A 56 6.63 -27.79 41.91
C ILE A 56 6.12 -29.21 41.67
N HIS A 57 5.10 -29.59 42.43
CA HIS A 57 4.36 -30.84 42.26
C HIS A 57 2.89 -30.50 41.95
N PRO A 58 2.51 -30.46 40.66
CA PRO A 58 1.14 -30.13 40.27
C PRO A 58 0.13 -31.14 40.82
N PRO A 59 -1.06 -30.69 41.25
CA PRO A 59 -2.17 -31.58 41.57
C PRO A 59 -2.53 -32.48 40.38
N GLN A 60 -2.87 -33.73 40.67
CA GLN A 60 -3.13 -34.74 39.66
C GLN A 60 -4.31 -34.40 38.72
N HIS A 61 -5.28 -33.62 39.21
CA HIS A 61 -6.48 -33.21 38.47
C HIS A 61 -6.31 -31.87 37.71
N THR A 62 -5.09 -31.33 37.62
CA THR A 62 -4.85 -30.06 36.92
C THR A 62 -5.15 -30.18 35.42
N ARG A 63 -6.00 -29.28 34.91
CA ARG A 63 -6.41 -29.24 33.50
C ARG A 63 -5.63 -28.24 32.66
N SER A 64 -5.11 -27.20 33.30
CA SER A 64 -4.34 -26.15 32.67
C SER A 64 -3.17 -25.75 33.57
N LEU A 65 -1.98 -25.82 33.01
CA LEU A 65 -0.73 -25.50 33.68
C LEU A 65 -0.01 -24.40 32.90
N ASN A 66 0.25 -23.28 33.58
CA ASN A 66 0.92 -22.13 33.00
C ASN A 66 2.15 -21.77 33.84
N TYR A 67 3.31 -22.06 33.27
CA TYR A 67 4.62 -21.82 33.81
C TYR A 67 5.28 -20.70 33.03
N ARG A 68 5.68 -19.64 33.73
CA ARG A 68 6.41 -18.53 33.14
C ARG A 68 7.60 -18.17 34.01
N PHE A 69 8.81 -18.15 33.46
CA PHE A 69 10.03 -18.02 34.27
C PHE A 69 10.13 -19.13 35.34
N VAL A 70 9.72 -20.35 35.00
CA VAL A 70 9.85 -21.54 35.86
C VAL A 70 11.05 -22.33 35.38
N PHE A 71 12.20 -22.14 36.04
CA PHE A 71 13.48 -22.51 35.46
C PHE A 71 13.75 -24.02 35.53
N THR A 72 14.08 -24.61 34.39
CA THR A 72 14.67 -25.96 34.26
C THR A 72 15.54 -26.04 33.00
N SER A 73 16.59 -26.86 33.03
CA SER A 73 17.40 -27.14 31.84
C SER A 73 16.79 -28.20 30.93
N SER A 74 15.99 -29.11 31.48
CA SER A 74 15.42 -30.25 30.78
C SER A 74 13.96 -30.45 31.19
N LEU A 75 13.09 -30.67 30.21
CA LEU A 75 11.69 -31.05 30.43
C LEU A 75 11.58 -32.57 30.39
N ASP A 76 11.02 -33.16 31.43
CA ASP A 76 10.73 -34.59 31.55
C ASP A 76 9.34 -34.82 32.16
N SER A 77 8.97 -36.10 32.32
CA SER A 77 7.66 -36.50 32.83
C SER A 77 7.44 -36.23 34.32
N GLU A 78 8.48 -36.00 35.11
CA GLU A 78 8.34 -35.76 36.57
C GLU A 78 7.76 -34.38 36.85
N HIS A 79 7.96 -33.43 35.93
CA HIS A 79 7.44 -32.07 36.03
C HIS A 79 5.94 -31.94 35.69
N LEU A 80 5.31 -33.02 35.20
CA LEU A 80 3.93 -33.05 34.73
C LEU A 80 3.05 -33.97 35.60
N PRO A 81 1.72 -33.76 35.66
CA PRO A 81 0.81 -34.65 36.36
C PRO A 81 0.95 -36.10 35.86
N SER A 82 0.92 -37.06 36.79
CA SER A 82 1.05 -38.49 36.49
C SER A 82 -0.29 -39.17 36.19
N GLU A 83 -1.41 -38.63 36.69
CA GLU A 83 -2.76 -39.11 36.38
C GLU A 83 -3.05 -38.90 34.89
N PRO A 84 -3.34 -39.96 34.13
CA PRO A 84 -3.74 -39.85 32.75
C PRO A 84 -4.99 -38.97 32.63
N ASN A 85 -5.03 -38.11 31.62
CA ASN A 85 -6.26 -37.47 31.09
C ASN A 85 -6.75 -36.20 31.80
N SER A 86 -5.99 -35.61 32.72
CA SER A 86 -6.39 -34.32 33.33
C SER A 86 -5.95 -33.11 32.50
N LEU A 87 -4.68 -33.08 32.04
CA LEU A 87 -4.07 -31.90 31.44
C LEU A 87 -4.43 -31.71 29.96
N ALA A 88 -5.17 -30.64 29.66
CA ALA A 88 -5.53 -30.26 28.29
C ALA A 88 -4.68 -29.10 27.74
N HIS A 89 -4.14 -28.27 28.64
CA HIS A 89 -3.40 -27.06 28.28
C HIS A 89 -2.10 -26.95 29.07
N LEU A 90 -0.96 -26.91 28.36
CA LEU A 90 0.35 -26.69 28.96
C LEU A 90 1.02 -25.49 28.29
N SER A 91 1.39 -24.50 29.09
CA SER A 91 2.23 -23.39 28.69
C SER A 91 3.45 -23.35 29.60
N TRP A 92 4.65 -23.43 29.03
CA TRP A 92 5.91 -23.36 29.75
C TRP A 92 6.88 -22.46 29.02
N THR A 93 6.80 -21.16 29.29
CA THR A 93 7.48 -20.12 28.51
C THR A 93 8.56 -19.41 29.32
N ASP A 94 9.49 -18.77 28.62
CA ASP A 94 10.52 -17.90 29.20
C ASP A 94 11.35 -18.58 30.30
N SER A 95 11.55 -19.90 30.19
CA SER A 95 12.01 -20.76 31.29
C SER A 95 13.40 -21.37 31.06
N GLY A 96 13.99 -21.10 29.90
CA GLY A 96 15.36 -21.49 29.58
C GLY A 96 15.56 -22.97 29.24
N ILE A 97 14.48 -23.70 28.96
CA ILE A 97 14.50 -25.13 28.65
C ILE A 97 15.36 -25.38 27.41
N ARG A 98 16.32 -26.28 27.51
CA ARG A 98 17.24 -26.63 26.40
C ARG A 98 16.90 -27.97 25.76
N ASN A 99 16.52 -28.93 26.59
CA ASN A 99 16.29 -30.31 26.19
C ASN A 99 14.89 -30.77 26.59
N ILE A 100 14.34 -31.70 25.81
CA ILE A 100 13.13 -32.45 26.15
C ILE A 100 13.49 -33.92 26.09
N THR A 101 13.10 -34.68 27.10
CA THR A 101 13.27 -36.14 27.08
C THR A 101 12.21 -36.78 26.20
N LYS A 102 12.53 -37.91 25.56
CA LYS A 102 11.64 -38.58 24.60
C LYS A 102 10.28 -38.99 25.20
N ASP A 103 10.23 -39.23 26.50
CA ASP A 103 9.03 -39.67 27.22
C ASP A 103 8.41 -38.55 28.06
N ALA A 104 8.87 -37.30 27.88
CA ALA A 104 8.39 -36.14 28.61
C ALA A 104 6.87 -36.01 28.66
N PHE A 105 6.19 -36.30 27.55
CA PHE A 105 4.74 -36.14 27.41
C PHE A 105 3.96 -37.46 27.49
N ARG A 106 4.60 -38.56 27.91
CA ARG A 106 4.01 -39.91 27.90
C ARG A 106 2.71 -40.03 28.71
N ASN A 107 2.56 -39.25 29.77
CA ASN A 107 1.39 -39.32 30.66
C ASN A 107 0.30 -38.28 30.32
N VAL A 108 0.53 -37.40 29.31
CA VAL A 108 -0.37 -36.28 28.97
C VAL A 108 -0.85 -36.33 27.51
N GLU A 109 -1.25 -37.52 27.06
CA GLU A 109 -1.66 -37.80 25.66
C GLU A 109 -2.88 -37.00 25.17
N HIS A 110 -3.68 -36.45 26.09
CA HIS A 110 -4.87 -35.65 25.81
C HIS A 110 -4.61 -34.15 25.63
N LEU A 111 -3.33 -33.75 25.63
CA LEU A 111 -2.96 -32.35 25.50
C LEU A 111 -3.49 -31.79 24.18
N ARG A 112 -4.24 -30.68 24.27
CA ARG A 112 -4.78 -29.97 23.11
C ARG A 112 -3.92 -28.78 22.72
N THR A 113 -3.32 -28.12 23.70
CA THR A 113 -2.43 -26.97 23.45
C THR A 113 -1.12 -27.13 24.19
N LEU A 114 -0.02 -27.01 23.46
CA LEU A 114 1.34 -26.99 24.00
C LEU A 114 2.03 -25.71 23.58
N ASN A 115 2.44 -24.90 24.56
CA ASN A 115 3.22 -23.70 24.34
C ASN A 115 4.57 -23.81 25.06
N LEU A 116 5.66 -23.92 24.30
CA LEU A 116 7.03 -23.92 24.78
C LEU A 116 7.82 -22.72 24.24
N SER A 117 7.13 -21.62 23.94
CA SER A 117 7.75 -20.42 23.37
C SER A 117 8.78 -19.76 24.29
N ASN A 118 9.71 -19.03 23.68
CA ASN A 118 10.77 -18.28 24.34
C ASN A 118 11.64 -19.14 25.27
N ASN A 119 12.01 -20.33 24.81
CA ASN A 119 12.96 -21.21 25.48
C ASN A 119 14.28 -21.28 24.69
N LYS A 120 15.05 -22.35 24.88
CA LYS A 120 16.37 -22.57 24.26
C LYS A 120 16.44 -23.93 23.57
N LEU A 121 15.29 -24.45 23.13
CA LEU A 121 15.17 -25.77 22.53
C LEU A 121 15.94 -25.84 21.21
N ILE A 122 16.74 -26.89 21.04
CA ILE A 122 17.49 -27.16 19.79
C ILE A 122 16.84 -28.30 18.99
N SER A 123 16.13 -29.20 19.67
CA SER A 123 15.36 -30.32 19.10
C SER A 123 14.21 -30.68 20.04
N LEU A 124 13.18 -31.35 19.50
CA LEU A 124 12.05 -31.91 20.24
C LEU A 124 12.28 -33.35 20.70
N ASN A 125 13.32 -34.02 20.19
CA ASN A 125 13.71 -35.38 20.58
C ASN A 125 12.55 -36.39 20.53
N TYR A 126 11.71 -36.31 19.49
CA TYR A 126 10.52 -37.17 19.33
C TYR A 126 9.52 -37.15 20.50
N ALA A 127 9.58 -36.16 21.39
CA ALA A 127 8.75 -36.14 22.60
C ALA A 127 7.25 -36.00 22.30
N LEU A 128 6.88 -35.39 21.16
CA LEU A 128 5.48 -35.12 20.84
C LEU A 128 4.76 -36.31 20.19
N ARG A 129 5.43 -37.46 19.96
CA ARG A 129 4.85 -38.66 19.32
C ARG A 129 3.61 -39.24 20.02
N TYR A 130 3.36 -38.83 21.26
CA TYR A 130 2.26 -39.28 22.11
C TYR A 130 1.04 -38.35 22.08
N LEU A 131 1.13 -37.20 21.40
CA LEU A 131 0.15 -36.12 21.49
C LEU A 131 -0.83 -36.10 20.31
N ASP A 132 -1.47 -37.23 20.01
CA ASP A 132 -2.36 -37.39 18.83
C ASP A 132 -3.57 -36.45 18.80
N ASN A 133 -3.90 -35.81 19.92
CA ASN A 133 -5.01 -34.85 20.06
C ASN A 133 -4.56 -33.39 20.02
N LEU A 134 -3.27 -33.12 19.79
CA LEU A 134 -2.73 -31.78 19.83
C LEU A 134 -3.32 -30.92 18.71
N GLN A 135 -3.93 -29.80 19.09
CA GLN A 135 -4.59 -28.86 18.19
C GLN A 135 -3.75 -27.60 17.94
N SER A 136 -2.96 -27.19 18.93
CA SER A 136 -2.11 -26.01 18.84
C SER A 136 -0.74 -26.28 19.45
N LEU A 137 0.31 -25.98 18.68
CA LEU A 137 1.70 -26.10 19.09
C LEU A 137 2.42 -24.78 18.85
N ASN A 138 2.95 -24.18 19.93
CA ASN A 138 3.76 -22.97 19.84
C ASN A 138 5.18 -23.24 20.33
N LEU A 139 6.14 -23.11 19.41
CA LEU A 139 7.59 -23.25 19.63
C LEU A 139 8.34 -21.97 19.27
N THR A 140 7.64 -20.84 19.20
CA THR A 140 8.21 -19.53 18.84
C THR A 140 9.38 -19.15 19.74
N GLY A 141 10.44 -18.55 19.20
CA GLY A 141 11.53 -18.02 20.01
C GLY A 141 12.40 -19.11 20.66
N ASN A 142 12.68 -20.19 19.91
CA ASN A 142 13.60 -21.25 20.31
C ASN A 142 14.86 -21.23 19.40
N LYS A 143 15.63 -22.32 19.38
CA LYS A 143 16.85 -22.48 18.57
C LYS A 143 16.75 -23.69 17.65
N LEU A 144 15.54 -24.06 17.25
CA LEU A 144 15.28 -25.21 16.40
C LEU A 144 15.90 -24.96 15.03
N LYS A 145 16.67 -25.92 14.53
CA LYS A 145 17.20 -25.90 13.17
C LYS A 145 16.37 -26.73 12.21
N ARG A 146 15.75 -27.80 12.71
CA ARG A 146 14.99 -28.77 11.92
C ARG A 146 13.83 -29.29 12.76
N ILE A 147 12.78 -29.71 12.08
CA ILE A 147 11.62 -30.40 12.66
C ILE A 147 11.37 -31.60 11.77
N TYR A 148 11.43 -32.80 12.34
CA TYR A 148 11.21 -34.00 11.57
C TYR A 148 9.71 -34.27 11.42
N TYR A 149 9.30 -34.87 10.29
CA TYR A 149 7.89 -35.08 9.96
C TYR A 149 7.18 -36.02 10.94
N ASP A 150 7.89 -37.01 11.46
CA ASP A 150 7.43 -38.01 12.42
C ASP A 150 7.46 -37.51 13.87
N GLU A 151 8.03 -36.32 14.12
CA GLU A 151 8.04 -35.70 15.44
C GLU A 151 6.73 -34.99 15.78
N ILE A 152 5.94 -34.53 14.80
CA ILE A 152 4.70 -33.77 15.05
C ILE A 152 3.46 -34.65 14.78
N PRO A 153 2.49 -34.73 15.71
CA PRO A 153 1.20 -35.36 15.46
C PRO A 153 0.46 -34.69 14.30
N GLN A 154 0.24 -35.40 13.20
CA GLN A 154 -0.20 -34.81 11.93
C GLN A 154 -1.74 -34.67 11.79
N ILE A 155 -2.53 -35.36 12.63
CA ILE A 155 -3.95 -35.60 12.36
C ILE A 155 -4.84 -34.45 12.85
N SER A 156 -4.54 -33.88 14.03
CA SER A 156 -5.42 -32.92 14.73
C SER A 156 -4.86 -31.50 14.81
N LEU A 157 -3.67 -31.24 14.29
CA LEU A 157 -2.98 -29.97 14.49
C LEU A 157 -3.56 -28.88 13.57
N HIS A 158 -4.15 -27.85 14.18
CA HIS A 158 -4.74 -26.70 13.49
C HIS A 158 -3.78 -25.51 13.45
N ASN A 159 -3.02 -25.30 14.52
CA ASN A 159 -2.13 -24.15 14.64
C ASN A 159 -0.70 -24.59 14.94
N LEU A 160 0.25 -24.10 14.16
CA LEU A 160 1.67 -24.38 14.33
C LEU A 160 2.47 -23.07 14.24
N TYR A 161 3.07 -22.67 15.37
CA TYR A 161 3.88 -21.45 15.46
C TYR A 161 5.35 -21.82 15.69
N LEU A 162 6.19 -21.50 14.70
CA LEU A 162 7.61 -21.81 14.65
C LEU A 162 8.46 -20.55 14.46
N ALA A 163 7.88 -19.38 14.67
CA ALA A 163 8.55 -18.12 14.44
C ALA A 163 9.81 -17.96 15.28
N LYS A 164 10.77 -17.14 14.83
CA LYS A 164 11.98 -16.79 15.61
C LYS A 164 12.78 -18.03 16.03
N ASN A 165 13.05 -18.92 15.09
CA ASN A 165 13.92 -20.08 15.26
C ASN A 165 15.11 -19.96 14.29
N ASN A 166 15.83 -21.07 14.07
CA ASN A 166 16.94 -21.16 13.13
C ASN A 166 16.63 -22.16 12.00
N ILE A 167 15.35 -22.32 11.65
CA ILE A 167 14.93 -23.30 10.65
C ILE A 167 15.31 -22.77 9.27
N ASP A 168 16.04 -23.59 8.53
CA ASP A 168 16.41 -23.33 7.15
C ASP A 168 15.68 -24.31 6.21
N ASP A 169 15.85 -24.06 4.92
CA ASP A 169 15.42 -24.95 3.84
C ASP A 169 16.40 -26.10 3.58
N ASP A 170 17.48 -26.28 4.35
CA ASP A 170 18.42 -27.42 4.21
C ASP A 170 17.76 -28.78 4.50
N CYS A 171 16.58 -28.81 5.14
CA CYS A 171 15.70 -29.99 5.14
C CYS A 171 15.37 -30.47 3.71
N PHE A 172 15.26 -29.54 2.75
CA PHE A 172 14.77 -29.77 1.39
C PHE A 172 15.84 -30.28 0.41
N LEU A 173 17.14 -30.13 0.71
CA LEU A 173 18.20 -30.31 -0.28
C LEU A 173 19.24 -31.35 0.12
N ARG A 174 18.83 -32.63 0.17
CA ARG A 174 19.65 -33.85 -0.12
C ARG A 174 18.82 -35.11 0.14
N GLY A 175 18.52 -35.98 -0.83
CA GLY A 175 18.87 -36.05 -2.24
C GLY A 175 18.23 -37.28 -2.91
N GLU A 176 18.34 -37.32 -4.24
CA GLU A 176 18.29 -38.50 -5.12
C GLU A 176 17.23 -39.57 -4.81
N TYR A 177 15.96 -39.29 -5.03
CA TYR A 177 14.96 -40.20 -5.62
C TYR A 177 13.70 -39.35 -5.86
N ASN A 178 12.87 -39.77 -6.82
CA ASN A 178 11.66 -39.09 -7.31
C ASN A 178 10.52 -38.92 -6.29
N ASP A 179 10.81 -38.56 -5.05
CA ASP A 179 9.85 -38.07 -4.08
C ASP A 179 10.50 -36.87 -3.41
N GLY A 180 10.23 -35.67 -3.95
CA GLY A 180 10.26 -34.51 -3.09
C GLY A 180 9.38 -34.84 -1.87
N VAL A 181 9.71 -34.42 -0.66
CA VAL A 181 9.55 -33.05 -0.19
C VAL A 181 9.52 -33.16 1.34
N CYS A 182 10.01 -32.16 2.06
CA CYS A 182 9.73 -32.03 3.50
C CYS A 182 8.22 -31.80 3.84
N LEU A 183 7.28 -31.98 2.89
CA LEU A 183 5.81 -31.82 2.98
C LEU A 183 4.96 -32.57 1.90
N GLU A 184 5.51 -33.27 0.88
CA GLU A 184 4.72 -33.97 -0.18
C GLU A 184 4.41 -35.43 0.17
N SER A 185 5.12 -36.09 1.09
CA SER A 185 4.71 -37.44 1.56
C SER A 185 3.60 -37.43 2.62
N VAL A 186 2.87 -36.33 2.73
CA VAL A 186 1.82 -36.12 3.73
C VAL A 186 0.50 -36.67 3.20
N ARG A 187 0.05 -37.80 3.77
CA ARG A 187 -1.39 -37.97 4.00
C ARG A 187 -1.86 -36.72 4.75
N PRO A 188 -2.87 -36.02 4.24
CA PRO A 188 -3.00 -34.57 4.30
C PRO A 188 -2.94 -34.01 5.72
N ARG A 189 -2.25 -32.87 5.88
CA ARG A 189 -2.43 -31.90 6.98
C ARG A 189 -3.83 -31.27 6.84
N LYS A 190 -4.88 -32.09 6.81
CA LYS A 190 -6.26 -31.63 6.61
C LYS A 190 -6.66 -30.66 7.71
N ALA A 191 -6.09 -30.74 8.90
CA ALA A 191 -6.53 -29.88 10.00
C ALA A 191 -5.83 -28.52 10.03
N LEU A 192 -4.64 -28.37 9.42
CA LEU A 192 -3.81 -27.18 9.63
C LEU A 192 -4.46 -25.94 9.01
N SER A 193 -4.79 -24.96 9.85
CA SER A 193 -5.40 -23.68 9.48
C SER A 193 -4.43 -22.51 9.59
N SER A 194 -3.52 -22.51 10.56
CA SER A 194 -2.58 -21.41 10.80
C SER A 194 -1.15 -21.92 10.91
N LEU A 195 -0.25 -21.35 10.11
CA LEU A 195 1.18 -21.67 10.08
C LEU A 195 2.01 -20.39 10.12
N ASP A 196 2.84 -20.26 11.14
CA ASP A 196 3.79 -19.16 11.29
C ASP A 196 5.22 -19.68 11.26
N LEU A 197 5.94 -19.35 10.20
CA LEU A 197 7.36 -19.65 9.97
C LEU A 197 8.20 -18.37 9.94
N SER A 198 7.67 -17.24 10.40
CA SER A 198 8.35 -15.95 10.31
C SER A 198 9.66 -15.92 11.11
N ASN A 199 10.59 -15.04 10.75
CA ASN A 199 11.86 -14.87 11.49
C ASN A 199 12.66 -16.19 11.58
N ASN A 200 12.85 -16.87 10.45
CA ASN A 200 13.66 -18.08 10.32
C ASN A 200 14.76 -17.83 9.26
N ARG A 201 15.21 -18.86 8.54
CA ARG A 201 16.29 -18.81 7.55
C ARG A 201 15.91 -19.46 6.22
N PHE A 202 14.63 -19.44 5.87
CA PHE A 202 14.17 -19.99 4.58
C PHE A 202 14.71 -19.13 3.43
N THR A 203 15.34 -19.73 2.42
CA THR A 203 15.85 -19.02 1.23
C THR A 203 15.02 -19.29 -0.02
N GLU A 204 14.36 -20.44 -0.08
CA GLU A 204 13.48 -20.83 -1.17
C GLU A 204 12.18 -21.43 -0.65
N PHE A 205 11.12 -21.29 -1.44
CA PHE A 205 9.81 -21.79 -1.09
C PHE A 205 9.21 -22.63 -2.22
N TYR A 206 9.34 -23.94 -2.07
CA TYR A 206 8.82 -24.95 -2.99
C TYR A 206 7.48 -25.51 -2.49
N GLY A 207 6.65 -25.99 -3.43
CA GLY A 207 5.23 -26.26 -3.26
C GLY A 207 4.80 -27.02 -2.00
N TYR A 208 3.69 -26.56 -1.39
CA TYR A 208 2.95 -27.34 -0.39
C TYR A 208 1.82 -28.11 -1.08
N ALA A 209 2.07 -29.35 -1.49
CA ALA A 209 0.95 -30.25 -1.74
C ALA A 209 0.30 -30.57 -0.39
N ASN A 210 -1.02 -30.39 -0.27
CA ASN A 210 -1.89 -30.92 0.80
C ASN A 210 -2.04 -30.12 2.12
N CYS A 211 -2.02 -28.78 2.06
CA CYS A 211 -2.49 -27.89 3.15
C CYS A 211 -3.83 -27.20 2.81
N ASP A 212 -4.80 -27.97 2.30
CA ASP A 212 -6.07 -27.47 1.73
C ASP A 212 -6.91 -26.59 2.68
N ASN A 213 -6.68 -26.72 3.99
CA ASN A 213 -7.41 -26.01 5.04
C ASN A 213 -6.66 -24.80 5.62
N LEU A 214 -5.48 -24.48 5.10
CA LEU A 214 -4.70 -23.35 5.57
C LEU A 214 -5.41 -22.04 5.23
N THR A 215 -5.69 -21.24 6.26
CA THR A 215 -6.31 -19.91 6.18
C THR A 215 -5.29 -18.80 6.45
N GLU A 216 -4.25 -19.08 7.24
CA GLU A 216 -3.23 -18.10 7.59
C GLU A 216 -1.82 -18.67 7.40
N LEU A 217 -1.00 -17.94 6.66
CA LEU A 217 0.41 -18.26 6.44
C LEU A 217 1.27 -17.01 6.63
N SER A 218 2.23 -17.06 7.55
CA SER A 218 3.31 -16.08 7.63
C SER A 218 4.66 -16.75 7.43
N VAL A 219 5.43 -16.21 6.48
CA VAL A 219 6.84 -16.53 6.24
C VAL A 219 7.69 -15.26 6.23
N SER A 220 7.23 -14.20 6.88
CA SER A 220 7.93 -12.92 6.87
C SER A 220 9.26 -12.95 7.62
N HIS A 221 10.13 -11.99 7.36
CA HIS A 221 11.46 -11.92 8.00
C HIS A 221 12.29 -13.20 7.78
N ASN A 222 12.30 -13.69 6.54
CA ASN A 222 13.16 -14.79 6.11
C ASN A 222 14.12 -14.28 5.04
N GLU A 223 14.77 -15.19 4.31
CA GLU A 223 15.71 -14.86 3.25
C GLU A 223 15.18 -15.30 1.87
N ILE A 224 13.85 -15.41 1.72
CA ILE A 224 13.21 -16.03 0.57
C ILE A 224 13.46 -15.19 -0.68
N SER A 225 14.19 -15.71 -1.66
CA SER A 225 14.39 -15.08 -2.97
C SER A 225 13.53 -15.68 -4.08
N PHE A 226 13.06 -16.92 -3.90
CA PHE A 226 12.27 -17.64 -4.88
C PHE A 226 11.01 -18.26 -4.26
N VAL A 227 9.87 -18.02 -4.89
CA VAL A 227 8.60 -18.68 -4.55
C VAL A 227 8.10 -19.42 -5.79
N SER A 228 7.87 -20.73 -5.66
CA SER A 228 7.39 -21.55 -6.77
C SER A 228 5.95 -21.18 -7.17
N ASP A 229 5.68 -21.16 -8.47
CA ASP A 229 4.35 -20.92 -9.05
C ASP A 229 3.27 -21.87 -8.51
N ILE A 230 3.64 -23.09 -8.13
CA ILE A 230 2.71 -24.11 -7.64
C ILE A 230 2.36 -23.89 -6.17
N PHE A 231 3.12 -23.06 -5.46
CA PHE A 231 3.11 -22.96 -4.01
C PHE A 231 1.74 -22.59 -3.42
N LEU A 232 1.11 -21.55 -3.95
CA LEU A 232 -0.20 -21.06 -3.46
C LEU A 232 -1.38 -21.55 -4.30
N VAL A 233 -1.11 -22.22 -5.42
CA VAL A 233 -2.16 -22.70 -6.34
C VAL A 233 -3.14 -23.65 -5.65
N ASN A 234 -2.70 -24.41 -4.64
CA ASN A 234 -3.53 -25.39 -3.94
C ASN A 234 -4.09 -24.91 -2.59
N ILE A 235 -3.85 -23.65 -2.18
CA ILE A 235 -4.31 -23.12 -0.89
C ILE A 235 -5.56 -22.25 -1.06
N PHE A 236 -6.63 -22.86 -1.57
CA PHE A 236 -7.88 -22.18 -1.94
C PHE A 236 -8.62 -21.50 -0.77
N ARG A 237 -8.24 -21.83 0.47
CA ARG A 237 -8.84 -21.28 1.69
C ARG A 237 -8.02 -20.17 2.34
N LEU A 238 -6.89 -19.78 1.74
CA LEU A 238 -6.01 -18.78 2.33
C LEU A 238 -6.73 -17.42 2.43
N GLU A 239 -6.75 -16.87 3.63
CA GLU A 239 -7.34 -15.57 3.98
C GLU A 239 -6.26 -14.55 4.31
N LYS A 240 -5.12 -14.99 4.86
CA LYS A 240 -3.99 -14.11 5.18
C LYS A 240 -2.66 -14.69 4.71
N LEU A 241 -1.92 -13.88 3.97
CA LEU A 241 -0.58 -14.17 3.53
C LEU A 241 0.36 -13.02 3.89
N ASP A 242 1.37 -13.32 4.68
CA ASP A 242 2.47 -12.39 4.99
C ASP A 242 3.79 -12.99 4.51
N ILE A 243 4.34 -12.43 3.43
CA ILE A 243 5.66 -12.77 2.88
C ILE A 243 6.60 -11.55 2.90
N SER A 244 6.30 -10.57 3.75
CA SER A 244 7.09 -9.34 3.90
C SER A 244 8.49 -9.59 4.46
N GLN A 245 9.41 -8.63 4.30
CA GLN A 245 10.78 -8.71 4.81
C GLN A 245 11.49 -10.00 4.34
N ASN A 246 11.50 -10.19 3.03
CA ASN A 246 12.20 -11.28 2.34
C ASN A 246 13.07 -10.68 1.22
N LYS A 247 13.55 -11.51 0.29
CA LYS A 247 14.41 -11.10 -0.83
C LYS A 247 13.74 -11.37 -2.19
N ILE A 248 12.41 -11.39 -2.23
CA ILE A 248 11.65 -11.75 -3.43
C ILE A 248 11.83 -10.67 -4.49
N GLU A 249 12.30 -11.04 -5.68
CA GLU A 249 12.48 -10.11 -6.80
C GLU A 249 11.33 -10.18 -7.82
N LYS A 250 10.82 -11.38 -8.06
CA LYS A 250 9.81 -11.65 -9.10
C LYS A 250 8.59 -12.31 -8.51
N LEU A 251 7.43 -11.78 -8.88
CA LEU A 251 6.14 -12.37 -8.57
C LEU A 251 5.60 -13.05 -9.82
N SER A 252 5.33 -14.36 -9.74
CA SER A 252 4.63 -15.06 -10.83
C SER A 252 3.17 -14.64 -10.88
N SER A 253 2.65 -14.35 -12.07
CA SER A 253 1.23 -14.01 -12.28
C SER A 253 0.28 -15.14 -11.89
N SER A 254 0.77 -16.37 -11.80
CA SER A 254 -0.02 -17.54 -11.41
C SER A 254 -0.01 -17.83 -9.91
N MET A 255 0.89 -17.22 -9.15
CA MET A 255 1.10 -17.46 -7.72
C MET A 255 -0.21 -17.30 -6.93
N LEU A 256 -0.96 -16.23 -7.16
CA LEU A 256 -2.21 -15.95 -6.43
C LEU A 256 -3.48 -16.31 -7.21
N LYS A 257 -3.35 -17.09 -8.30
CA LYS A 257 -4.48 -17.35 -9.23
C LYS A 257 -5.71 -17.96 -8.54
N ASN A 258 -5.53 -18.76 -7.50
CA ASN A 258 -6.62 -19.46 -6.81
C ASN A 258 -6.92 -18.91 -5.40
N ALA A 259 -6.28 -17.79 -5.01
CA ALA A 259 -6.38 -17.21 -3.67
C ALA A 259 -7.62 -16.31 -3.51
N ASN A 260 -8.80 -16.79 -3.94
CA ASN A 260 -10.01 -15.97 -4.05
C ASN A 260 -10.57 -15.51 -2.69
N LYS A 261 -10.17 -16.18 -1.61
CA LYS A 261 -10.54 -15.85 -0.22
C LYS A 261 -9.54 -14.92 0.48
N LEU A 262 -8.45 -14.55 -0.19
CA LEU A 262 -7.39 -13.76 0.41
C LEU A 262 -7.93 -12.38 0.78
N GLU A 263 -7.88 -12.05 2.08
CA GLU A 263 -8.30 -10.76 2.63
C GLU A 263 -7.09 -9.88 3.00
N TYR A 264 -5.95 -10.48 3.34
CA TYR A 264 -4.72 -9.79 3.75
C TYR A 264 -3.53 -10.28 2.94
N LEU A 265 -2.83 -9.35 2.30
CA LEU A 265 -1.58 -9.61 1.58
C LEU A 265 -0.53 -8.57 1.96
N ASP A 266 0.57 -9.03 2.55
CA ASP A 266 1.76 -8.22 2.80
C ASP A 266 2.96 -8.74 2.02
N LEU A 267 3.43 -7.90 1.09
CA LEU A 267 4.58 -8.10 0.21
C LEU A 267 5.70 -7.09 0.52
N SER A 268 5.56 -6.30 1.58
CA SER A 268 6.45 -5.16 1.85
C SER A 268 7.88 -5.60 2.17
N ALA A 269 8.83 -4.67 1.99
CA ALA A 269 10.25 -4.90 2.27
C ALA A 269 10.80 -6.16 1.57
N ASN A 270 10.58 -6.23 0.26
CA ASN A 270 11.16 -7.21 -0.65
C ASN A 270 12.00 -6.48 -1.72
N SER A 271 12.40 -7.18 -2.77
CA SER A 271 13.15 -6.65 -3.90
C SER A 271 12.32 -6.57 -5.19
N ILE A 272 10.99 -6.48 -5.06
CA ILE A 272 10.07 -6.52 -6.20
C ILE A 272 10.18 -5.23 -7.02
N SER A 273 10.60 -5.34 -8.27
CA SER A 273 10.75 -4.18 -9.17
C SER A 273 9.58 -3.98 -10.14
N ASP A 274 8.80 -5.03 -10.39
CA ASP A 274 7.69 -5.05 -11.35
C ASP A 274 6.57 -5.99 -10.86
N ILE A 275 5.32 -5.63 -11.18
CA ILE A 275 4.13 -6.43 -10.88
C ILE A 275 3.29 -6.53 -12.15
N SER A 276 3.00 -7.76 -12.58
CA SER A 276 2.15 -8.03 -13.74
C SER A 276 0.74 -7.45 -13.56
N GLU A 277 0.18 -6.91 -14.65
CA GLU A 277 -1.23 -6.47 -14.76
C GLU A 277 -2.26 -7.50 -14.26
N THR A 278 -1.92 -8.79 -14.33
CA THR A 278 -2.85 -9.88 -13.98
C THR A 278 -2.69 -10.41 -12.56
N PHE A 279 -1.68 -9.94 -11.82
CA PHE A 279 -1.29 -10.55 -10.54
C PHE A 279 -2.41 -10.51 -9.48
N PHE A 280 -3.19 -9.42 -9.43
CA PHE A 280 -4.27 -9.26 -8.45
C PHE A 280 -5.68 -9.60 -8.99
N ASN A 281 -5.80 -10.11 -10.21
CA ASN A 281 -7.09 -10.24 -10.91
C ASN A 281 -8.17 -11.05 -10.16
N ASN A 282 -7.79 -12.02 -9.34
CA ASN A 282 -8.72 -12.91 -8.65
C ASN A 282 -8.92 -12.56 -7.17
N LEU A 283 -8.39 -11.42 -6.71
CA LEU A 283 -8.36 -11.03 -5.30
C LEU A 283 -9.54 -10.12 -4.94
N GLU A 284 -10.77 -10.55 -5.26
CA GLU A 284 -12.00 -9.76 -5.01
C GLU A 284 -12.29 -9.57 -3.52
N SER A 285 -11.84 -10.51 -2.68
CA SER A 285 -11.99 -10.48 -1.22
C SER A 285 -10.92 -9.64 -0.51
N LEU A 286 -9.90 -9.16 -1.22
CA LEU A 286 -8.75 -8.49 -0.62
C LEU A 286 -9.17 -7.19 0.06
N ARG A 287 -8.77 -7.01 1.32
CA ARG A 287 -9.10 -5.84 2.16
C ARG A 287 -7.86 -5.03 2.51
N PHE A 288 -6.72 -5.69 2.63
CA PHE A 288 -5.45 -5.06 2.95
C PHE A 288 -4.38 -5.51 1.96
N LEU A 289 -3.71 -4.54 1.34
CA LEU A 289 -2.55 -4.76 0.49
C LEU A 289 -1.42 -3.82 0.90
N ASN A 290 -0.27 -4.40 1.20
CA ASN A 290 0.96 -3.66 1.45
C ASN A 290 2.06 -4.14 0.50
N ILE A 291 2.53 -3.23 -0.35
CA ILE A 291 3.64 -3.45 -1.30
C ILE A 291 4.80 -2.47 -1.05
N SER A 292 4.80 -1.79 0.10
CA SER A 292 5.79 -0.77 0.47
C SER A 292 7.23 -1.30 0.56
N SER A 293 8.21 -0.40 0.56
CA SER A 293 9.64 -0.73 0.67
C SER A 293 10.10 -1.76 -0.38
N ASN A 294 9.57 -1.66 -1.60
CA ASN A 294 10.00 -2.42 -2.75
C ASN A 294 10.52 -1.45 -3.84
N PRO A 295 11.52 -1.83 -4.66
CA PRO A 295 12.06 -0.98 -5.71
C PRO A 295 11.14 -0.82 -6.95
N LEU A 296 9.82 -0.78 -6.76
CA LEU A 296 8.80 -0.61 -7.80
C LEU A 296 8.95 0.74 -8.49
N ILE A 297 9.07 0.74 -9.82
CA ILE A 297 9.19 1.96 -10.64
C ILE A 297 7.82 2.41 -11.16
N ASN A 298 6.98 1.44 -11.54
CA ASN A 298 5.65 1.64 -12.09
C ASN A 298 4.64 0.74 -11.38
N LEU A 299 3.38 1.16 -11.37
CA LEU A 299 2.24 0.33 -11.00
C LEU A 299 1.56 -0.21 -12.27
N PRO A 300 0.92 -1.39 -12.21
CA PRO A 300 0.08 -1.87 -13.30
C PRO A 300 -1.10 -0.90 -13.53
N GLU A 301 -1.36 -0.52 -14.79
CA GLU A 301 -2.36 0.51 -15.16
C GLU A 301 -3.77 0.16 -14.69
N SER A 302 -4.12 -1.14 -14.67
CA SER A 302 -5.43 -1.64 -14.24
C SER A 302 -5.32 -2.82 -13.29
N GLY A 303 -4.15 -3.03 -12.67
CA GLY A 303 -3.87 -4.23 -11.87
C GLY A 303 -4.79 -4.38 -10.66
N PHE A 304 -5.33 -3.29 -10.11
CA PHE A 304 -6.19 -3.32 -8.92
C PHE A 304 -7.69 -3.38 -9.22
N ARG A 305 -8.09 -3.39 -10.49
CA ARG A 305 -9.50 -3.24 -10.93
C ARG A 305 -10.47 -4.23 -10.27
N ASN A 306 -10.01 -5.44 -9.97
CA ASN A 306 -10.86 -6.48 -9.39
C ASN A 306 -10.80 -6.52 -7.85
N CYS A 307 -9.93 -5.75 -7.20
CA CYS A 307 -9.82 -5.68 -5.73
C CYS A 307 -10.93 -4.82 -5.11
N ARG A 308 -12.19 -5.11 -5.42
CA ARG A 308 -13.36 -4.27 -5.06
C ARG A 308 -13.60 -4.15 -3.56
N SER A 309 -13.11 -5.10 -2.77
CA SER A 309 -13.21 -5.08 -1.30
C SER A 309 -12.06 -4.34 -0.61
N LEU A 310 -11.09 -3.80 -1.37
CA LEU A 310 -9.86 -3.26 -0.81
C LEU A 310 -10.16 -2.03 0.04
N ARG A 311 -9.69 -2.05 1.29
CA ARG A 311 -9.90 -0.97 2.27
C ARG A 311 -8.63 -0.19 2.55
N THR A 312 -7.49 -0.87 2.49
CA THR A 312 -6.17 -0.30 2.78
C THR A 312 -5.18 -0.68 1.69
N LEU A 313 -4.54 0.32 1.10
CA LEU A 313 -3.47 0.16 0.11
C LEU A 313 -2.26 0.99 0.55
N ILE A 314 -1.11 0.32 0.73
CA ILE A 314 0.15 0.94 1.15
C ILE A 314 1.21 0.68 0.10
N ILE A 315 1.72 1.77 -0.50
CA ILE A 315 2.74 1.80 -1.56
C ILE A 315 3.84 2.80 -1.19
N ASP A 316 4.21 2.77 0.09
CA ASP A 316 5.20 3.67 0.67
C ASP A 316 6.62 3.26 0.29
N ASP A 317 7.53 4.23 0.26
CA ASP A 317 8.97 3.99 0.14
C ASP A 317 9.32 3.05 -1.04
N THR A 318 8.72 3.33 -2.19
CA THR A 318 9.07 2.67 -3.45
C THR A 318 9.85 3.62 -4.36
N ARG A 319 10.12 3.21 -5.59
CA ARG A 319 10.82 4.04 -6.59
C ARG A 319 9.84 4.62 -7.63
N LEU A 320 8.58 4.77 -7.24
CA LEU A 320 7.54 5.26 -8.13
C LEU A 320 7.89 6.63 -8.70
N ASN A 321 7.81 6.73 -10.02
CA ASN A 321 8.01 7.99 -10.76
C ASN A 321 6.67 8.56 -11.26
N VAL A 322 5.78 7.70 -11.73
CA VAL A 322 4.49 8.07 -12.31
C VAL A 322 3.40 7.19 -11.72
N VAL A 323 2.22 7.78 -11.52
CA VAL A 323 1.00 7.07 -11.17
C VAL A 323 0.10 7.04 -12.42
N PRO A 324 -0.36 5.85 -12.88
CA PRO A 324 -1.31 5.75 -13.99
C PRO A 324 -2.65 6.45 -13.69
N ASP A 325 -3.31 6.98 -14.73
CA ASP A 325 -4.58 7.71 -14.62
C ASP A 325 -5.67 6.93 -13.88
N ASP A 326 -5.77 5.63 -14.18
CA ASP A 326 -6.81 4.73 -13.68
C ASP A 326 -6.29 3.76 -12.60
N VAL A 327 -5.19 4.08 -11.91
CA VAL A 327 -4.57 3.16 -10.95
C VAL A 327 -5.53 2.72 -9.83
N LEU A 328 -6.42 3.60 -9.38
CA LEU A 328 -7.40 3.32 -8.32
C LEU A 328 -8.77 2.90 -8.87
N PHE A 329 -8.87 2.64 -10.18
CA PHE A 329 -10.10 2.18 -10.78
C PHE A 329 -10.55 0.86 -10.15
N GLY A 330 -11.84 0.75 -9.82
CA GLY A 330 -12.43 -0.41 -9.13
C GLY A 330 -12.27 -0.41 -7.60
N LEU A 331 -11.51 0.51 -7.01
CA LEU A 331 -11.25 0.58 -5.56
C LEU A 331 -12.28 1.45 -4.82
N GLU A 332 -13.56 1.11 -4.97
CA GLU A 332 -14.68 1.89 -4.40
C GLU A 332 -14.74 1.84 -2.87
N GLN A 333 -14.26 0.77 -2.25
CA GLN A 333 -14.25 0.59 -0.79
C GLN A 333 -12.98 1.11 -0.10
N LEU A 334 -12.07 1.71 -0.88
CA LEU A 334 -10.78 2.17 -0.36
C LEU A 334 -10.98 3.27 0.68
N SER A 335 -10.46 3.02 1.88
CA SER A 335 -10.62 3.88 3.05
C SER A 335 -9.30 4.49 3.53
N SER A 336 -8.18 3.83 3.27
CA SER A 336 -6.84 4.28 3.64
C SER A 336 -5.89 4.07 2.46
N PHE A 337 -5.26 5.13 2.00
CA PHE A 337 -4.27 5.07 0.92
C PHE A 337 -3.00 5.83 1.31
N SER A 338 -1.87 5.17 1.16
CA SER A 338 -0.56 5.75 1.45
C SER A 338 0.40 5.45 0.31
N MET A 339 1.08 6.51 -0.15
CA MET A 339 2.19 6.42 -1.11
C MET A 339 3.28 7.41 -0.75
N LYS A 340 3.63 7.48 0.53
CA LYS A 340 4.67 8.41 1.03
C LYS A 340 6.07 7.95 0.68
N HIS A 341 7.03 8.86 0.77
CA HIS A 341 8.46 8.58 0.57
C HIS A 341 8.84 8.08 -0.84
N ASN A 342 8.01 8.31 -1.85
CA ASN A 342 8.34 8.08 -3.26
C ASN A 342 9.01 9.34 -3.85
N ARG A 343 10.31 9.50 -3.61
CA ARG A 343 11.07 10.74 -3.96
C ARG A 343 11.14 11.05 -5.47
N HIS A 344 10.80 10.11 -6.34
CA HIS A 344 10.74 10.33 -7.79
C HIS A 344 9.35 10.73 -8.27
N LEU A 345 8.32 10.56 -7.45
CA LEU A 345 6.94 10.86 -7.80
C LEU A 345 6.73 12.38 -7.79
N HIS A 346 6.60 12.95 -8.99
CA HIS A 346 6.51 14.39 -9.19
C HIS A 346 5.11 14.89 -9.55
N MET A 347 4.23 13.98 -9.98
CA MET A 347 2.85 14.29 -10.33
C MET A 347 1.91 13.13 -10.02
N ILE A 348 0.64 13.47 -9.79
CA ILE A 348 -0.48 12.52 -9.70
C ILE A 348 -1.53 12.99 -10.71
N PRO A 349 -2.11 12.10 -11.53
CA PRO A 349 -3.15 12.46 -12.49
C PRO A 349 -4.35 13.17 -11.87
N GLU A 350 -4.92 14.13 -12.60
CA GLU A 350 -6.04 14.97 -12.14
C GLU A 350 -7.24 14.14 -11.67
N ASN A 351 -7.48 12.98 -12.31
CA ASN A 351 -8.60 12.09 -12.05
C ASN A 351 -8.29 10.88 -11.15
N ALA A 352 -7.08 10.80 -10.58
CA ALA A 352 -6.62 9.60 -9.85
C ALA A 352 -7.57 9.15 -8.72
N PHE A 353 -8.29 10.08 -8.07
CA PHE A 353 -9.14 9.78 -6.91
C PHE A 353 -10.64 9.69 -7.21
N VAL A 354 -11.06 9.76 -8.48
CA VAL A 354 -12.49 9.83 -8.87
C VAL A 354 -13.30 8.62 -8.37
N TYR A 355 -12.68 7.43 -8.33
CA TYR A 355 -13.37 6.18 -7.98
C TYR A 355 -13.31 5.82 -6.48
N SER A 356 -12.45 6.47 -5.69
CA SER A 356 -12.20 6.12 -4.28
C SER A 356 -12.80 7.13 -3.29
N THR A 357 -14.04 7.53 -3.51
CA THR A 357 -14.72 8.57 -2.71
C THR A 357 -15.01 8.19 -1.24
N ASN A 358 -14.82 6.91 -0.87
CA ASN A 358 -14.94 6.42 0.51
C ASN A 358 -13.67 6.62 1.36
N MET A 359 -12.64 7.28 0.82
CA MET A 359 -11.37 7.50 1.50
C MET A 359 -11.54 8.30 2.80
N LEU A 360 -10.90 7.81 3.86
CA LEU A 360 -10.86 8.41 5.20
C LEU A 360 -9.46 8.94 5.53
N TYR A 361 -8.41 8.24 5.07
CA TYR A 361 -7.02 8.58 5.35
C TYR A 361 -6.21 8.60 4.05
N LEU A 362 -5.49 9.68 3.80
CA LEU A 362 -4.62 9.84 2.64
C LEU A 362 -3.24 10.36 3.05
N ASP A 363 -2.19 9.61 2.73
CA ASP A 363 -0.81 9.98 3.05
C ASP A 363 0.06 10.10 1.79
N LEU A 364 0.40 11.35 1.45
CA LEU A 364 1.22 11.74 0.31
C LEU A 364 2.52 12.42 0.75
N ARG A 365 2.92 12.29 2.02
CA ARG A 365 4.07 13.02 2.56
C ARG A 365 5.39 12.60 1.88
N SER A 366 6.35 13.51 1.89
CA SER A 366 7.74 13.23 1.48
C SER A 366 7.87 12.67 0.05
N ASN A 367 7.06 13.16 -0.88
CA ASN A 367 7.20 12.90 -2.32
C ASN A 367 7.84 14.12 -3.01
N ASN A 368 7.87 14.15 -4.34
CA ASN A 368 8.37 15.27 -5.13
C ASN A 368 7.24 16.04 -5.83
N LEU A 369 6.03 16.03 -5.24
CA LEU A 369 4.83 16.60 -5.86
C LEU A 369 4.90 18.12 -5.91
N THR A 370 4.70 18.68 -7.11
CA THR A 370 4.62 20.13 -7.32
C THR A 370 3.19 20.66 -7.30
N VAL A 371 2.22 19.81 -7.65
CA VAL A 371 0.79 20.12 -7.69
C VAL A 371 0.01 18.91 -7.20
N PHE A 372 -1.12 19.15 -6.53
CA PHE A 372 -2.07 18.09 -6.17
C PHE A 372 -3.21 18.00 -7.20
N PRO A 373 -3.83 16.84 -7.40
CA PRO A 373 -4.93 16.71 -8.35
C PRO A 373 -6.23 17.26 -7.75
N LYS A 374 -7.06 17.94 -8.56
CA LYS A 374 -8.36 18.46 -8.09
C LYS A 374 -9.34 17.37 -7.70
N SER A 375 -9.15 16.12 -8.14
CA SER A 375 -9.97 14.99 -7.67
C SER A 375 -9.94 14.82 -6.14
N LEU A 376 -8.98 15.40 -5.42
CA LEU A 376 -9.03 15.50 -3.95
C LEU A 376 -10.31 16.16 -3.43
N THR A 377 -10.93 17.08 -4.19
CA THR A 377 -12.18 17.72 -3.77
C THR A 377 -13.37 16.76 -3.72
N LEU A 378 -13.25 15.59 -4.36
CA LEU A 378 -14.29 14.54 -4.36
C LEU A 378 -14.25 13.67 -3.10
N LEU A 379 -13.17 13.72 -2.33
CA LEU A 379 -12.97 12.92 -1.11
C LEU A 379 -13.71 13.54 0.10
N THR A 380 -15.04 13.60 0.00
CA THR A 380 -15.90 14.27 1.00
C THR A 380 -15.94 13.59 2.37
N LYS A 381 -15.48 12.34 2.48
CA LYS A 381 -15.40 11.57 3.74
C LYS A 381 -14.02 11.62 4.41
N LEU A 382 -13.05 12.30 3.81
CA LEU A 382 -11.68 12.34 4.29
C LEU A 382 -11.63 12.93 5.71
N LYS A 383 -10.88 12.27 6.59
CA LYS A 383 -10.68 12.68 7.99
C LYS A 383 -9.29 13.26 8.21
N GLU A 384 -8.28 12.60 7.65
CA GLU A 384 -6.88 13.01 7.77
C GLU A 384 -6.18 13.00 6.41
N ILE A 385 -5.36 14.02 6.16
CA ILE A 385 -4.53 14.14 4.97
C ILE A 385 -3.11 14.61 5.33
N PHE A 386 -2.10 13.86 4.88
CA PHE A 386 -0.69 14.18 5.14
C PHE A 386 0.03 14.55 3.84
N LEU A 387 0.60 15.76 3.78
CA LEU A 387 1.08 16.41 2.56
C LEU A 387 2.47 17.05 2.69
N TYR A 388 3.00 17.20 3.90
CA TYR A 388 4.32 17.80 4.12
C TYR A 388 5.44 17.09 3.37
N GLY A 389 6.58 17.78 3.20
CA GLY A 389 7.75 17.22 2.53
C GLY A 389 7.61 17.13 1.00
N ASN A 390 6.67 17.88 0.40
CA ASN A 390 6.53 18.04 -1.04
C ASN A 390 6.91 19.47 -1.49
N PRO A 391 7.63 19.64 -2.61
CA PRO A 391 8.00 20.96 -3.16
C PRO A 391 6.84 21.60 -3.95
N ILE A 392 5.71 21.82 -3.27
CA ILE A 392 4.48 22.36 -3.87
C ILE A 392 4.75 23.74 -4.47
N SER A 393 4.28 23.97 -5.70
CA SER A 393 4.37 25.25 -6.39
C SER A 393 3.29 26.21 -5.89
N CYS A 394 3.70 27.22 -5.12
CA CYS A 394 2.80 28.21 -4.52
C CYS A 394 2.48 29.34 -5.53
N ASN A 395 1.76 29.01 -6.60
CA ASN A 395 1.27 29.96 -7.61
C ASN A 395 -0.25 29.80 -7.83
N CYS A 396 -0.82 30.48 -8.83
CA CYS A 396 -2.26 30.43 -9.09
C CYS A 396 -2.84 29.03 -9.32
N SER A 397 -2.02 28.05 -9.74
CA SER A 397 -2.45 26.65 -9.87
C SER A 397 -2.80 25.99 -8.52
N PHE A 398 -2.36 26.54 -7.39
CA PHE A 398 -2.62 26.01 -6.05
C PHE A 398 -3.84 26.65 -5.36
N VAL A 399 -4.41 27.71 -5.95
CA VAL A 399 -5.50 28.49 -5.33
C VAL A 399 -6.74 27.65 -5.04
N TRP A 400 -7.09 26.71 -5.92
CA TRP A 400 -8.21 25.81 -5.69
C TRP A 400 -8.03 24.98 -4.42
N PHE A 401 -6.78 24.59 -4.10
CA PHE A 401 -6.46 23.78 -2.93
C PHE A 401 -6.63 24.61 -1.65
N ILE A 402 -6.22 25.87 -1.68
CA ILE A 402 -6.42 26.82 -0.58
C ILE A 402 -7.92 27.01 -0.31
N GLU A 403 -8.72 27.26 -1.35
CA GLU A 403 -10.17 27.44 -1.24
C GLU A 403 -10.88 26.19 -0.73
N TRP A 404 -10.49 25.01 -1.23
CA TRP A 404 -10.98 23.74 -0.74
C TRP A 404 -10.61 23.56 0.74
N HIS A 405 -9.36 23.77 1.10
CA HIS A 405 -8.85 23.62 2.46
C HIS A 405 -9.56 24.52 3.48
N ARG A 406 -9.82 25.80 3.15
CA ARG A 406 -10.55 26.73 4.04
C ARG A 406 -11.97 26.26 4.36
N ARG A 407 -12.57 25.41 3.52
CA ARG A 407 -13.94 24.91 3.68
C ARG A 407 -14.01 23.55 4.37
N THR A 408 -12.88 22.85 4.51
CA THR A 408 -12.83 21.52 5.09
C THR A 408 -12.40 21.54 6.55
N THR A 409 -12.88 20.57 7.33
CA THR A 409 -12.48 20.35 8.73
C THR A 409 -11.51 19.18 8.86
N ILE A 410 -10.82 18.83 7.77
CA ILE A 410 -9.93 17.68 7.67
C ILE A 410 -8.68 17.96 8.50
N GLU A 411 -8.22 16.99 9.28
CA GLU A 411 -6.94 17.09 9.99
C GLU A 411 -5.78 17.00 8.98
N HIS A 412 -4.82 17.91 9.08
CA HIS A 412 -3.77 18.05 8.07
C HIS A 412 -2.47 18.59 8.67
N ASP A 413 -1.37 18.38 7.97
CA ASP A 413 -0.02 18.84 8.34
C ASP A 413 0.52 19.99 7.47
N LEU A 414 -0.39 20.74 6.83
CA LEU A 414 -0.08 21.84 5.90
C LEU A 414 0.77 22.97 6.49
N ASN A 415 0.77 23.16 7.81
CA ASN A 415 1.64 24.13 8.48
C ASN A 415 3.13 23.89 8.17
N ASN A 416 3.49 22.68 7.76
CA ASN A 416 4.84 22.29 7.39
C ASN A 416 5.09 22.29 5.86
N THR A 417 4.21 22.92 5.07
CA THR A 417 4.36 23.03 3.61
C THR A 417 4.91 24.40 3.17
N PRO A 418 5.60 24.47 2.01
CA PRO A 418 6.14 25.74 1.47
C PRO A 418 5.07 26.83 1.27
N CYS A 419 3.82 26.43 1.03
CA CYS A 419 2.71 27.36 0.74
C CYS A 419 1.96 27.86 1.98
N SER A 420 2.47 27.57 3.18
CA SER A 420 1.85 27.98 4.46
C SER A 420 1.58 29.49 4.55
N VAL A 421 2.41 30.34 3.94
CA VAL A 421 2.22 31.81 3.91
C VAL A 421 1.00 32.21 3.05
N MET A 422 0.73 31.51 1.95
CA MET A 422 -0.44 31.77 1.10
C MET A 422 -1.76 31.33 1.76
N LEU A 423 -1.71 30.37 2.70
CA LEU A 423 -2.91 29.96 3.45
C LEU A 423 -3.50 31.11 4.27
N GLY A 424 -2.66 32.08 4.68
CA GLY A 424 -3.06 33.25 5.47
C GLY A 424 -3.41 34.52 4.67
N SER A 425 -2.98 34.63 3.40
CA SER A 425 -3.12 35.87 2.61
C SER A 425 -4.30 35.82 1.64
N SER A 426 -5.38 36.55 1.94
CA SER A 426 -6.51 36.70 1.02
C SER A 426 -6.17 37.50 -0.25
N HIS A 427 -5.10 38.30 -0.22
CA HIS A 427 -4.72 39.21 -1.32
C HIS A 427 -4.18 38.48 -2.56
N HIS A 428 -3.36 37.42 -2.37
CA HIS A 428 -2.87 36.62 -3.49
C HIS A 428 -3.94 35.73 -4.11
N VAL A 429 -4.91 35.27 -3.31
CA VAL A 429 -6.06 34.51 -3.82
C VAL A 429 -6.94 35.40 -4.71
N SER A 430 -7.14 36.67 -4.36
CA SER A 430 -7.86 37.62 -5.21
C SER A 430 -7.15 37.91 -6.54
N GLU A 431 -5.83 38.10 -6.55
CA GLU A 431 -5.04 38.34 -7.78
C GLU A 431 -5.15 37.17 -8.78
N CYS A 432 -5.18 35.93 -8.29
CA CYS A 432 -5.34 34.75 -9.14
C CYS A 432 -6.79 34.47 -9.58
N ASN A 433 -7.77 34.99 -8.85
CA ASN A 433 -9.20 34.89 -9.16
C ASN A 433 -9.70 36.05 -10.03
N GLU A 434 -8.86 37.05 -10.30
CA GLU A 434 -9.16 38.04 -11.33
C GLU A 434 -9.28 37.32 -12.68
N LYS A 435 -10.42 37.53 -13.36
CA LYS A 435 -10.65 37.04 -14.72
C LYS A 435 -9.40 37.31 -15.55
N PRO A 436 -8.92 36.35 -16.38
CA PRO A 436 -7.72 36.57 -17.16
C PRO A 436 -7.91 37.87 -17.94
N ILE A 437 -7.12 38.88 -17.59
CA ILE A 437 -7.02 40.09 -18.39
C ILE A 437 -6.46 39.58 -19.71
N LEU A 438 -7.31 39.50 -20.73
CA LEU A 438 -6.88 39.08 -22.06
C LEU A 438 -5.67 39.95 -22.43
N PRO A 439 -4.46 39.38 -22.55
CA PRO A 439 -3.29 40.16 -22.90
C PRO A 439 -3.58 40.85 -24.23
N ARG A 440 -3.58 42.20 -24.18
CA ARG A 440 -3.75 43.04 -25.35
C ARG A 440 -2.38 43.38 -25.88
N LEU A 441 -2.07 42.90 -27.08
CA LEU A 441 -0.83 43.20 -27.77
C LEU A 441 -1.11 44.27 -28.83
N THR A 442 -0.39 45.38 -28.76
CA THR A 442 -0.51 46.51 -29.70
C THR A 442 0.68 46.52 -30.64
N PHE A 443 0.42 46.53 -31.96
CA PHE A 443 1.47 46.55 -32.97
C PHE A 443 1.28 47.68 -33.99
N GLU A 444 2.39 48.18 -34.53
CA GLU A 444 2.38 49.07 -35.68
C GLU A 444 2.10 48.27 -36.96
N LEU A 445 1.37 48.87 -37.91
CA LEU A 445 1.09 48.22 -39.20
C LEU A 445 2.37 47.88 -39.96
N ALA A 446 2.25 46.87 -40.83
CA ALA A 446 3.29 46.46 -41.78
C ALA A 446 4.61 45.99 -41.13
N HIS A 447 4.57 45.66 -39.83
CA HIS A 447 5.65 44.95 -39.15
C HIS A 447 5.31 43.47 -38.97
N ASP A 448 6.35 42.64 -38.91
CA ASP A 448 6.19 41.23 -38.58
C ASP A 448 5.91 41.08 -37.09
N VAL A 449 4.90 40.28 -36.77
CA VAL A 449 4.39 40.07 -35.42
C VAL A 449 4.47 38.59 -35.08
N MET A 450 5.06 38.27 -33.93
CA MET A 450 5.12 36.90 -33.42
C MET A 450 4.27 36.80 -32.15
N LEU A 451 3.32 35.87 -32.15
CA LEU A 451 2.46 35.56 -31.02
C LEU A 451 2.94 34.27 -30.35
N ASP A 452 3.17 34.35 -29.04
CA ASP A 452 3.57 33.20 -28.23
C ASP A 452 2.36 32.65 -27.46
N CYS A 453 2.28 31.33 -27.37
CA CYS A 453 1.28 30.62 -26.62
C CYS A 453 1.66 30.44 -25.14
N GLY A 454 2.92 30.71 -24.75
CA GLY A 454 3.40 30.83 -23.37
C GLY A 454 3.50 29.52 -22.57
N ASP A 455 2.69 28.51 -22.88
CA ASP A 455 2.64 27.22 -22.19
C ASP A 455 3.10 26.04 -23.06
N ALA A 456 3.56 26.31 -24.30
CA ALA A 456 4.05 25.27 -25.20
C ALA A 456 5.44 24.79 -24.76
N ILE A 457 5.55 23.51 -24.41
CA ILE A 457 6.83 22.82 -24.17
C ILE A 457 7.17 21.93 -25.37
N SER A 458 8.41 21.43 -25.46
CA SER A 458 8.82 20.54 -26.55
C SER A 458 8.00 19.26 -26.53
N GLY A 459 7.40 18.90 -27.67
CA GLY A 459 6.57 17.71 -27.83
C GLY A 459 5.07 17.94 -27.69
N SER A 460 4.63 19.14 -27.28
CA SER A 460 3.20 19.49 -27.21
C SER A 460 2.59 19.67 -28.61
N ASN A 461 1.29 19.40 -28.74
CA ASN A 461 0.50 19.80 -29.90
C ASN A 461 -0.05 21.20 -29.67
N VAL A 462 0.17 22.11 -30.62
CA VAL A 462 -0.27 23.51 -30.49
C VAL A 462 -1.18 23.84 -31.66
N SER A 463 -2.36 24.37 -31.37
CA SER A 463 -3.29 24.88 -32.37
C SER A 463 -3.63 26.34 -32.14
N TRP A 464 -3.67 27.12 -33.21
CA TRP A 464 -4.07 28.52 -33.21
C TRP A 464 -5.33 28.70 -34.04
N THR A 465 -6.30 29.44 -33.53
CA THR A 465 -7.45 29.94 -34.28
C THR A 465 -7.32 31.46 -34.44
N THR A 466 -7.31 31.94 -35.68
CA THR A 466 -7.24 33.36 -36.03
C THR A 466 -8.60 34.06 -35.84
N PRO A 467 -8.65 35.41 -35.82
CA PRO A 467 -9.91 36.16 -35.78
C PRO A 467 -10.87 35.87 -36.94
N SER A 468 -10.33 35.51 -38.11
CA SER A 468 -11.10 35.12 -39.30
C SER A 468 -11.64 33.68 -39.23
N GLY A 469 -11.25 32.89 -38.23
CA GLY A 469 -11.67 31.51 -38.03
C GLY A 469 -10.75 30.45 -38.66
N SER A 470 -9.65 30.85 -39.30
CA SER A 470 -8.64 29.92 -39.80
C SER A 470 -7.93 29.23 -38.65
N THR A 471 -7.69 27.92 -38.77
CA THR A 471 -6.98 27.14 -37.75
C THR A 471 -5.67 26.60 -38.28
N HIS A 472 -4.58 26.78 -37.52
CA HIS A 472 -3.23 26.32 -37.84
C HIS A 472 -2.74 25.42 -36.71
N GLU A 473 -2.25 24.23 -37.00
CA GLU A 473 -1.85 23.24 -35.99
C GLU A 473 -0.48 22.65 -36.27
N ILE A 474 0.30 22.44 -35.20
CA ILE A 474 1.54 21.68 -35.21
C ILE A 474 1.43 20.52 -34.22
N ILE A 475 1.79 19.34 -34.69
CA ILE A 475 1.83 18.11 -33.90
C ILE A 475 3.28 17.89 -33.48
N LYS A 476 3.55 17.85 -32.18
CA LYS A 476 4.89 17.76 -31.57
C LYS A 476 5.83 18.92 -31.92
N THR A 477 5.82 19.97 -31.11
CA THR A 477 6.81 21.07 -31.18
C THR A 477 8.24 20.59 -30.99
N SER A 478 9.17 21.20 -31.72
CA SER A 478 10.56 20.73 -31.83
C SER A 478 11.51 21.34 -30.79
N ARG A 479 11.18 22.53 -30.24
CA ARG A 479 12.04 23.31 -29.34
C ARG A 479 11.21 24.16 -28.35
N PRO A 480 11.64 24.32 -27.09
CA PRO A 480 11.08 25.31 -26.17
C PRO A 480 11.44 26.74 -26.60
N TRP A 481 10.59 27.71 -26.26
CA TRP A 481 10.80 29.13 -26.60
C TRP A 481 12.12 29.67 -26.02
N ASN A 482 12.96 30.29 -26.87
CA ASN A 482 14.19 30.96 -26.46
C ASN A 482 14.26 32.35 -27.15
N PRO A 483 14.22 33.47 -26.39
CA PRO A 483 14.22 34.82 -26.94
C PRO A 483 15.53 35.24 -27.62
N GLN A 484 16.61 34.44 -27.53
CA GLN A 484 17.91 34.74 -28.14
C GLN A 484 18.21 34.03 -29.48
N VAL A 485 17.29 33.21 -29.99
CA VAL A 485 17.52 32.44 -31.23
C VAL A 485 16.76 33.10 -32.39
N ALA A 486 17.48 33.88 -33.20
CA ALA A 486 16.93 34.67 -34.32
C ALA A 486 16.73 33.86 -35.63
N SER A 487 16.50 32.55 -35.56
CA SER A 487 16.31 31.72 -36.76
C SER A 487 15.34 30.58 -36.50
N PHE A 488 14.04 30.90 -36.54
CA PHE A 488 12.97 29.89 -36.59
C PHE A 488 12.71 29.52 -38.05
N VAL A 489 12.65 28.22 -38.34
CA VAL A 489 12.35 27.69 -39.68
C VAL A 489 10.83 27.53 -39.78
N PRO A 490 10.15 28.15 -40.77
CA PRO A 490 8.71 27.95 -40.96
C PRO A 490 8.43 26.47 -41.25
N ILE A 491 7.63 25.83 -40.42
CA ILE A 491 7.20 24.44 -40.65
C ILE A 491 5.76 24.50 -41.13
N VAL A 492 5.59 24.33 -42.44
CA VAL A 492 4.34 24.00 -43.13
C VAL A 492 3.20 25.01 -42.96
N GLY A 493 2.93 25.75 -44.04
CA GLY A 493 1.69 26.49 -44.28
C GLY A 493 1.74 27.16 -45.65
N ASP A 494 0.73 26.91 -46.50
CA ASP A 494 0.58 27.49 -47.85
C ASP A 494 0.33 29.02 -47.85
N ASP A 495 0.23 29.65 -46.67
CA ASP A 495 -0.03 31.07 -46.51
C ASP A 495 1.29 31.84 -46.25
N PRO A 496 1.73 32.72 -47.17
CA PRO A 496 2.90 33.55 -46.96
C PRO A 496 2.71 34.63 -45.87
N HIS A 497 1.45 34.89 -45.45
CA HIS A 497 1.08 35.90 -44.48
C HIS A 497 1.09 35.38 -43.04
N ILE A 498 0.51 34.20 -42.77
CA ILE A 498 0.43 33.58 -41.43
C ILE A 498 1.18 32.24 -41.42
N GLN A 499 2.22 32.15 -40.60
CA GLN A 499 3.11 30.99 -40.51
C GLN A 499 3.17 30.45 -39.09
N LEU A 500 3.04 29.14 -38.92
CA LEU A 500 3.26 28.47 -37.64
C LEU A 500 4.74 28.06 -37.53
N LEU A 501 5.37 28.40 -36.41
CA LEU A 501 6.77 28.10 -36.14
C LEU A 501 6.93 26.76 -35.42
N ASP A 502 8.13 26.18 -35.50
CA ASP A 502 8.50 24.87 -34.91
C ASP A 502 8.39 24.80 -33.38
N ASN A 503 8.45 25.96 -32.73
CA ASN A 503 8.24 26.15 -31.30
C ASN A 503 6.75 26.33 -30.90
N GLY A 504 5.82 26.30 -31.86
CA GLY A 504 4.39 26.51 -31.65
C GLY A 504 3.93 27.97 -31.62
N SER A 505 4.82 28.95 -31.84
CA SER A 505 4.46 30.37 -31.98
C SER A 505 3.88 30.67 -33.36
N LEU A 506 3.01 31.68 -33.45
CA LEU A 506 2.40 32.13 -34.71
C LEU A 506 3.07 33.40 -35.21
N LEU A 507 3.64 33.37 -36.42
CA LEU A 507 4.22 34.52 -37.11
C LEU A 507 3.22 35.10 -38.11
N ILE A 508 2.92 36.38 -37.99
CA ILE A 508 2.11 37.17 -38.92
C ILE A 508 3.06 38.14 -39.62
N ARG A 509 3.25 38.01 -40.91
CA ARG A 509 4.11 38.91 -41.68
C ARG A 509 3.35 40.16 -42.06
N HIS A 510 3.95 41.34 -41.91
CA HIS A 510 3.33 42.62 -42.27
C HIS A 510 1.88 42.75 -41.77
N ILE A 511 1.69 42.77 -40.45
CA ILE A 511 0.35 42.78 -39.84
C ILE A 511 -0.59 43.81 -40.47
N LEU A 512 -1.79 43.35 -40.84
CA LEU A 512 -2.86 44.12 -41.45
C LEU A 512 -3.96 44.43 -40.42
N ARG A 513 -4.88 45.32 -40.81
CA ARG A 513 -6.05 45.64 -39.98
C ARG A 513 -6.95 44.43 -39.74
N ASP A 514 -7.08 43.55 -40.74
CA ASP A 514 -7.97 42.38 -40.68
C ASP A 514 -7.40 41.26 -39.79
N ASP A 515 -6.11 41.33 -39.44
CA ASP A 515 -5.47 40.43 -38.47
C ASP A 515 -5.75 40.84 -37.02
N CYS A 516 -6.34 42.00 -36.78
CA CYS A 516 -6.66 42.43 -35.42
C CYS A 516 -7.91 41.73 -34.88
N GLY A 517 -7.82 41.16 -33.68
CA GLY A 517 -8.92 40.47 -33.05
C GLY A 517 -8.49 39.47 -32.00
N LEU A 518 -9.39 38.54 -31.67
CA LEU A 518 -9.14 37.48 -30.71
C LEU A 518 -8.46 36.29 -31.39
N TYR A 519 -7.27 35.95 -30.91
CA TYR A 519 -6.58 34.70 -31.20
C TYR A 519 -6.80 33.72 -30.06
N ILE A 520 -7.03 32.45 -30.41
CA ILE A 520 -7.19 31.37 -29.44
C ILE A 520 -6.06 30.38 -29.68
N CYS A 521 -5.20 30.20 -28.68
CA CYS A 521 -4.20 29.15 -28.72
C CYS A 521 -4.62 28.00 -27.81
N ARG A 522 -4.52 26.76 -28.30
CA ARG A 522 -4.72 25.56 -27.49
C ARG A 522 -3.44 24.75 -27.50
N VAL A 523 -2.88 24.54 -26.32
CA VAL A 523 -1.77 23.62 -26.09
C VAL A 523 -2.36 22.32 -25.56
N ASN A 524 -2.21 21.27 -26.34
CA ASN A 524 -2.59 19.93 -25.96
C ASN A 524 -1.33 19.08 -25.87
N ASP A 525 -0.95 18.75 -24.64
CA ASP A 525 0.16 17.88 -24.35
C ASP A 525 -0.37 16.57 -23.74
N GLN A 526 0.44 15.52 -23.72
CA GLN A 526 0.10 14.29 -22.98
C GLN A 526 -0.15 14.55 -21.48
N PHE A 527 0.35 15.68 -20.94
CA PHE A 527 0.22 16.02 -19.51
C PHE A 527 -0.84 17.09 -19.19
N PHE A 528 -1.27 17.92 -20.16
CA PHE A 528 -2.26 18.98 -19.92
C PHE A 528 -2.92 19.49 -21.21
N ASN A 529 -4.14 19.98 -21.09
CA ASN A 529 -4.85 20.71 -22.14
C ASN A 529 -5.17 22.12 -21.64
N LYS A 530 -4.55 23.13 -22.23
CA LYS A 530 -4.70 24.53 -21.83
C LYS A 530 -5.08 25.38 -23.03
N THR A 531 -6.03 26.29 -22.82
CA THR A 531 -6.46 27.26 -23.84
C THR A 531 -6.12 28.67 -23.37
N ASN A 532 -5.33 29.37 -24.18
CA ASN A 532 -4.94 30.76 -23.98
C ASN A 532 -5.64 31.64 -25.01
N TYR A 533 -5.94 32.87 -24.59
CA TYR A 533 -6.66 33.85 -25.40
C TYR A 533 -5.82 35.12 -25.50
N LEU A 534 -5.58 35.61 -26.70
CA LEU A 534 -4.78 36.82 -26.96
C LEU A 534 -5.57 37.79 -27.83
N VAL A 535 -5.56 39.08 -27.49
CA VAL A 535 -6.23 40.10 -28.29
C VAL A 535 -5.19 40.98 -28.96
N VAL A 536 -5.14 40.93 -30.30
CA VAL A 536 -4.22 41.74 -31.11
C VAL A 536 -4.94 43.00 -31.58
N GLN A 537 -4.30 44.16 -31.37
CA GLN A 537 -4.84 45.47 -31.72
C GLN A 537 -3.77 46.30 -32.44
N LEU A 538 -4.20 47.26 -33.27
CA LEU A 538 -3.29 48.25 -33.81
C LEU A 538 -2.89 49.25 -32.74
N ASP A 539 -1.64 49.72 -32.81
CA ASP A 539 -1.16 50.85 -32.03
C ASP A 539 -2.12 52.05 -32.18
N PRO A 540 -2.60 52.66 -31.08
CA PRO A 540 -3.55 53.76 -31.13
C PRO A 540 -3.08 54.93 -32.01
N ILE A 541 -1.77 55.24 -32.03
CA ILE A 541 -1.24 56.37 -32.80
C ILE A 541 -1.34 56.06 -34.30
N THR A 542 -1.00 54.84 -34.69
CA THR A 542 -1.15 54.35 -36.07
C THR A 542 -2.63 54.35 -36.47
N PHE A 543 -3.52 53.87 -35.60
CA PHE A 543 -4.96 53.87 -35.84
C PHE A 543 -5.53 55.28 -36.06
N TYR A 544 -5.18 56.25 -35.21
CA TYR A 544 -5.63 57.64 -35.36
C TYR A 544 -5.08 58.30 -36.63
N ARG A 545 -3.80 58.06 -36.99
CA ARG A 545 -3.22 58.57 -38.24
C ARG A 545 -4.00 58.10 -39.46
N ILE A 546 -4.28 56.80 -39.56
CA ILE A 546 -5.06 56.25 -40.69
C ILE A 546 -6.45 56.87 -40.76
N LYS A 547 -7.12 57.01 -39.62
CA LYS A 547 -8.46 57.60 -39.56
C LYS A 547 -8.45 59.05 -40.08
N ILE A 548 -7.42 59.83 -39.71
CA ILE A 548 -7.22 61.20 -40.20
C ILE A 548 -6.94 61.21 -41.70
N TYR A 549 -6.02 60.37 -42.19
CA TYR A 549 -5.72 60.27 -43.63
C TYR A 549 -6.94 59.85 -44.46
N SER A 550 -7.72 58.87 -44.00
CA SER A 550 -8.95 58.43 -44.66
C SER A 550 -9.99 59.54 -44.73
N MET A 551 -10.15 60.32 -43.65
CA MET A 551 -11.02 61.50 -43.64
C MET A 551 -10.54 62.58 -44.62
N LEU A 552 -9.23 62.84 -44.69
CA LEU A 552 -8.64 63.81 -45.62
C LEU A 552 -8.82 63.39 -47.09
N VAL A 553 -8.61 62.11 -47.42
CA VAL A 553 -8.83 61.58 -48.78
C VAL A 553 -10.31 61.61 -49.15
N GLY A 554 -11.21 61.29 -48.21
CA GLY A 554 -12.65 61.39 -48.39
C GLY A 554 -13.09 62.84 -48.65
N LEU A 555 -12.57 63.79 -47.86
CA LEU A 555 -12.81 65.22 -48.05
C LEU A 555 -12.26 65.71 -49.40
N GLY A 556 -11.05 65.32 -49.77
CA GLY A 556 -10.42 65.67 -51.04
C GLY A 556 -11.20 65.14 -52.24
N SER A 557 -11.65 63.88 -52.18
CA SER A 557 -12.50 63.27 -53.21
C SER A 557 -13.84 64.00 -53.35
N ALA A 558 -14.47 64.36 -52.25
CA ALA A 558 -15.74 65.10 -52.25
C ALA A 558 -15.59 66.51 -52.84
N LEU A 559 -14.53 67.24 -52.46
CA LEU A 559 -14.21 68.55 -53.02
C LEU A 559 -13.88 68.47 -54.52
N GLY A 560 -13.13 67.44 -54.93
CA GLY A 560 -12.82 67.17 -56.34
C GLY A 560 -14.08 66.89 -57.16
N PHE A 561 -14.98 66.05 -56.65
CA PHE A 561 -16.26 65.77 -57.29
C PHE A 561 -17.12 67.05 -57.42
N LEU A 562 -17.21 67.85 -56.35
CA LEU A 562 -17.91 69.13 -56.38
C LEU A 562 -17.31 70.09 -57.42
N ALA A 563 -15.98 70.24 -57.46
CA ALA A 563 -15.30 71.09 -58.43
C ALA A 563 -15.58 70.64 -59.87
N ILE A 564 -15.50 69.33 -60.15
CA ILE A 564 -15.84 68.76 -61.47
C ILE A 564 -17.31 69.05 -61.82
N THR A 565 -18.25 68.86 -60.89
CA THR A 565 -19.66 69.16 -61.16
C THR A 565 -19.91 70.65 -61.44
N VAL A 566 -19.22 71.56 -60.74
CA VAL A 566 -19.30 73.01 -61.00
C VAL A 566 -18.72 73.36 -62.37
N ILE A 567 -17.57 72.79 -62.72
CA ILE A 567 -16.94 72.99 -64.04
C ILE A 567 -17.86 72.49 -65.15
N ILE A 568 -18.46 71.31 -65.00
CA ILE A 568 -19.43 70.76 -65.96
C ILE A 568 -20.64 71.69 -66.08
N GLN A 569 -21.20 72.17 -64.98
CA GLN A 569 -22.33 73.12 -65.02
C GLN A 569 -21.96 74.46 -65.67
N MET A 570 -20.73 74.94 -65.50
CA MET A 570 -20.24 76.14 -66.18
C MET A 570 -20.10 75.91 -67.69
N ILE A 571 -19.54 74.78 -68.12
CA ILE A 571 -19.43 74.40 -69.53
C ILE A 571 -20.82 74.29 -70.17
N ILE A 572 -21.77 73.63 -69.52
CA ILE A 572 -23.16 73.51 -70.00
C ILE A 572 -23.86 74.86 -70.15
N LYS A 573 -23.51 75.87 -69.33
CA LYS A 573 -24.05 77.23 -69.45
C LYS A 573 -23.37 78.09 -70.53
N MET A 574 -22.18 77.70 -70.99
CA MET A 574 -21.42 78.43 -72.00
C MET A 574 -21.64 77.89 -73.43
N CYS A 575 -22.06 76.64 -73.57
CA CYS A 575 -22.65 76.08 -74.80
C CYS A 575 -24.14 76.42 -74.88
#